data_AF-A0A351HP79-F1
#
_entry.id   AF-A0A351HP79-F1
#
_cell.length_a   1.000
_cell.length_b   1.000
_cell.length_c   1.000
_cell.angle_alpha   90.00
_cell.angle_beta   90.00
_cell.angle_gamma   90.00
#
_symmetry.space_group_name_H-M   'P 1'
#
loop_
_entity.id
_entity.type
_entity.pdbx_description
1 polymer ?
#
loop_
_entity_poly.entity_id
_entity_poly.type
_entity_poly.pdbx_seq_one_letter_code
_entity_poly.pdbx_strand_id
1 'polypeptide(L)'
;MKTKYLCPECRNSINVGEDIVLAAKNEYDQKGIVMLHTTLGNYTSKVSSEFTIAEGDKISFICPLCHHHLGNKKNDRLARLVMVEGDGKEFYIIFSQIYGEKCTFKLEEKEVKATYGEHLSRYTDPEWFMWF
;
A
#
# COMPACT_ATOMS: atom_id res chain seq x y z
N MET A 1 -8.80 -16.98 11.82
CA MET A 1 -9.49 -15.89 11.07
C MET A 1 -8.57 -15.42 9.95
N LYS A 2 -9.11 -14.99 8.81
CA LYS A 2 -8.30 -14.49 7.68
C LYS A 2 -7.82 -13.06 7.96
N THR A 3 -6.60 -12.75 7.53
CA THR A 3 -6.02 -11.40 7.59
C THR A 3 -6.91 -10.39 6.87
N LYS A 4 -7.08 -9.21 7.47
CA LYS A 4 -7.81 -8.09 6.87
C LYS A 4 -6.84 -6.96 6.59
N TYR A 5 -7.06 -6.26 5.48
CA TYR A 5 -6.44 -4.99 5.17
C TYR A 5 -7.51 -3.91 5.23
N LEU A 6 -7.26 -2.87 6.00
CA LEU A 6 -8.17 -1.78 6.27
C LEU A 6 -7.59 -0.47 5.74
N CYS A 7 -8.49 0.43 5.34
CA CYS A 7 -8.15 1.84 5.18
C CYS A 7 -7.79 2.45 6.54
N PRO A 8 -6.69 3.22 6.65
CA PRO A 8 -6.32 3.89 7.90
C PRO A 8 -7.36 4.95 8.33
N GLU A 9 -8.08 5.55 7.38
CA GLU A 9 -9.06 6.61 7.65
C GLU A 9 -10.42 6.02 8.05
N CYS A 10 -11.10 5.29 7.16
CA CYS A 10 -12.47 4.81 7.42
C CYS A 10 -12.53 3.45 8.11
N ARG A 11 -11.39 2.78 8.33
CA ARG A 11 -11.26 1.49 9.03
C ARG A 11 -12.04 0.32 8.41
N ASN A 12 -12.67 0.52 7.26
CA ASN A 12 -13.32 -0.56 6.50
C ASN A 12 -12.30 -1.46 5.82
N SER A 13 -12.65 -2.75 5.69
CA SER A 13 -11.85 -3.72 4.97
C SER A 13 -11.90 -3.47 3.46
N ILE A 14 -10.73 -3.51 2.84
CA ILE A 14 -10.54 -3.22 1.40
C ILE A 14 -9.91 -4.40 0.66
N ASN A 15 -9.81 -5.58 1.30
CA ASN A 15 -9.36 -6.80 0.65
C ASN A 15 -10.52 -7.78 0.40
N VAL A 16 -10.50 -8.44 -0.75
CA VAL A 16 -11.44 -9.47 -1.15
C VAL A 16 -10.64 -10.68 -1.63
N GLY A 17 -10.83 -11.84 -0.98
CA GLY A 17 -10.02 -13.02 -1.28
C GLY A 17 -8.55 -12.78 -0.93
N GLU A 18 -7.67 -12.91 -1.93
CA GLU A 18 -6.21 -12.74 -1.82
C GLU A 18 -5.73 -11.39 -2.35
N ASP A 19 -6.66 -10.50 -2.70
CA ASP A 19 -6.35 -9.21 -3.31
C ASP A 19 -6.80 -8.05 -2.42
N ILE A 20 -5.91 -7.08 -2.20
CA ILE A 20 -6.20 -5.76 -1.66
C ILE A 20 -6.65 -4.89 -2.84
N VAL A 21 -7.88 -4.36 -2.78
CA VAL A 21 -8.50 -3.60 -3.86
C VAL A 21 -8.36 -2.10 -3.58
N LEU A 22 -7.74 -1.39 -4.50
CA LEU A 22 -7.44 0.03 -4.38
C LEU A 22 -7.95 0.77 -5.61
N ALA A 23 -8.53 1.96 -5.38
CA ALA A 23 -8.64 2.93 -6.45
C ALA A 23 -7.25 3.56 -6.66
N ALA A 24 -6.91 3.80 -7.92
CA ALA A 24 -5.60 4.31 -8.32
C ALA A 24 -5.75 5.49 -9.28
N LYS A 25 -4.78 6.39 -9.23
CA LYS A 25 -4.66 7.53 -10.14
C LYS A 25 -3.20 7.70 -10.55
N ASN A 26 -2.92 7.83 -11.84
CA ASN A 26 -1.56 8.11 -12.32
C ASN A 26 -1.33 9.63 -12.47
N GLU A 27 -0.12 10.02 -12.88
CA GLU A 27 0.24 11.43 -13.06
C GLU A 27 -0.49 12.13 -14.21
N TYR A 28 -1.09 11.37 -15.14
CA TYR A 28 -1.91 11.85 -16.25
C TYR A 28 -3.40 11.96 -15.90
N ASP A 29 -3.74 11.89 -14.61
CA ASP A 29 -5.12 11.93 -14.11
C ASP A 29 -6.01 10.75 -14.54
N GLN A 30 -5.46 9.73 -15.21
CA GLN A 30 -6.18 8.50 -15.50
C GLN A 30 -6.44 7.75 -14.19
N LYS A 31 -7.62 7.15 -14.09
CA LYS A 31 -8.07 6.41 -12.91
C LYS A 31 -8.24 4.95 -13.26
N GLY A 32 -7.99 4.08 -12.28
CA GLY A 32 -8.14 2.65 -12.44
C GLY A 32 -8.34 1.94 -11.12
N ILE A 33 -8.51 0.63 -11.21
CA ILE A 33 -8.46 -0.28 -10.07
C ILE A 33 -7.13 -1.02 -10.10
N VAL A 34 -6.47 -1.06 -8.95
CA VAL A 34 -5.27 -1.87 -8.73
C VAL A 34 -5.57 -2.89 -7.63
N MET A 35 -5.20 -4.13 -7.89
CA MET A 35 -5.32 -5.24 -6.96
C MET A 35 -3.91 -5.70 -6.60
N LEU A 36 -3.56 -5.63 -5.31
CA LEU A 36 -2.26 -6.07 -4.79
C LEU A 36 -2.45 -7.39 -4.02
N HIS A 37 -1.50 -8.31 -4.10
CA HIS A 37 -1.61 -9.55 -3.35
C HIS A 37 -1.53 -9.32 -1.82
N THR A 38 -2.31 -10.05 -1.03
CA THR A 38 -2.34 -9.90 0.44
C THR A 38 -1.12 -10.46 1.17
N THR A 39 -0.34 -11.32 0.53
CA THR A 39 0.92 -11.83 1.12
C THR A 39 2.03 -10.80 0.99
N LEU A 40 2.54 -10.30 2.11
CA LEU A 40 3.67 -9.36 2.12
C LEU A 40 4.90 -9.95 1.41
N GLY A 41 5.56 -9.14 0.59
CA GLY A 41 6.67 -9.58 -0.26
C GLY A 41 6.24 -10.26 -1.56
N ASN A 42 4.95 -10.55 -1.76
CA ASN A 42 4.41 -10.86 -3.07
C ASN A 42 4.01 -9.57 -3.79
N TYR A 43 4.71 -9.26 -4.87
CA TYR A 43 4.51 -8.04 -5.67
C TYR A 43 3.69 -8.27 -6.94
N THR A 44 3.00 -9.41 -7.06
CA THR A 44 2.03 -9.59 -8.13
C THR A 44 0.89 -8.58 -7.96
N SER A 45 0.52 -7.94 -9.07
CA SER A 45 -0.57 -6.99 -9.11
C SER A 45 -1.41 -7.19 -10.37
N LYS A 46 -2.69 -6.83 -10.27
CA LYS A 46 -3.61 -6.78 -11.41
C LYS A 46 -4.09 -5.35 -11.53
N VAL A 47 -4.28 -4.87 -12.75
CA VAL A 47 -4.78 -3.53 -13.03
C VAL A 47 -5.95 -3.60 -13.99
N SER A 48 -6.90 -2.66 -13.85
CA SER A 48 -8.00 -2.53 -14.80
C SER A 48 -7.46 -2.29 -16.21
N SER A 49 -8.09 -2.88 -17.23
CA SER A 49 -7.61 -2.93 -18.61
C SER A 49 -7.31 -1.57 -19.25
N GLU A 50 -8.02 -0.52 -18.85
CA GLU A 50 -7.85 0.84 -19.40
C GLU A 50 -6.82 1.69 -18.61
N PHE A 51 -6.28 1.15 -17.51
CA PHE A 51 -5.31 1.86 -16.69
C PHE A 51 -3.89 1.56 -17.16
N THR A 52 -3.35 2.48 -17.96
CA THR A 52 -1.99 2.36 -18.51
C THR A 52 -0.98 2.85 -17.47
N ILE A 53 -0.01 1.99 -17.16
CA ILE A 53 1.09 2.25 -16.24
C ILE A 53 2.40 1.72 -16.84
N ALA A 54 3.47 2.49 -16.67
CA ALA A 54 4.82 2.13 -17.05
C ALA A 54 5.71 2.01 -15.80
N GLU A 55 6.78 1.22 -15.90
CA GLU A 55 7.75 1.10 -14.82
C GLU A 55 8.33 2.47 -14.46
N GLY A 56 8.33 2.80 -13.16
CA GLY A 56 8.72 4.12 -12.65
C GLY A 56 7.57 5.11 -12.45
N ASP A 57 6.38 4.84 -12.97
CA ASP A 57 5.22 5.71 -12.76
C ASP A 57 4.82 5.77 -11.28
N LYS A 58 4.54 6.98 -10.79
CA LYS A 58 3.94 7.17 -9.47
C LYS A 58 2.43 6.99 -9.54
N ILE A 59 1.91 6.08 -8.72
CA ILE A 59 0.50 5.75 -8.63
C ILE A 59 -0.05 6.19 -7.28
N SER A 60 -0.93 7.18 -7.28
CA SER A 60 -1.67 7.60 -6.09
C SER A 60 -2.71 6.56 -5.73
N PHE A 61 -2.54 5.88 -4.59
CA PHE A 61 -3.54 4.95 -4.07
C PHE A 61 -4.59 5.65 -3.21
N ILE A 62 -5.84 5.26 -3.42
CA ILE A 62 -7.01 5.87 -2.82
C ILE A 62 -7.91 4.75 -2.28
N CYS A 63 -8.49 4.96 -1.10
CA CYS A 63 -9.47 4.04 -0.56
C CYS A 63 -10.72 3.97 -1.47
N PRO A 64 -11.16 2.79 -1.92
CA PRO A 64 -12.33 2.67 -2.79
C PRO A 64 -13.66 2.98 -2.08
N LEU A 65 -13.67 3.04 -0.74
CA LEU A 65 -14.89 3.21 0.05
C LEU A 65 -15.08 4.66 0.54
N CYS A 66 -14.03 5.30 1.03
CA CYS A 66 -14.11 6.68 1.55
C CYS A 66 -13.36 7.72 0.71
N HIS A 67 -12.70 7.30 -0.38
CA HIS A 67 -11.92 8.17 -1.26
C HIS A 67 -10.74 8.90 -0.60
N HIS A 68 -10.35 8.51 0.61
CA HIS A 68 -9.16 9.04 1.28
C HIS A 68 -7.89 8.60 0.54
N HIS A 69 -6.95 9.53 0.36
CA HIS A 69 -5.65 9.28 -0.25
C HIS A 69 -4.74 8.52 0.72
N LEU A 70 -4.18 7.39 0.30
CA LEU A 70 -3.42 6.50 1.20
C LEU A 70 -1.93 6.85 1.27
N GLY A 71 -1.47 7.77 0.42
CA GLY A 71 -0.08 8.26 0.40
C GLY A 71 0.30 9.14 1.60
N ASN A 72 1.59 9.18 1.91
CA ASN A 72 2.18 10.03 2.93
C ASN A 72 2.22 11.51 2.49
N LYS A 73 2.06 12.45 3.42
CA LYS A 73 2.13 13.90 3.13
C LYS A 73 3.56 14.41 2.88
N LYS A 74 4.58 13.79 3.46
CA LYS A 74 6.00 14.17 3.33
C LYS A 74 6.77 13.32 2.31
N ASN A 75 6.42 12.04 2.16
CA ASN A 75 7.01 11.15 1.17
C ASN A 75 5.93 10.60 0.25
N ASP A 76 5.60 11.37 -0.79
CA ASP A 76 4.54 11.04 -1.75
C ASP A 76 4.78 9.74 -2.55
N ARG A 77 5.93 9.09 -2.37
CA ARG A 77 6.25 7.77 -2.95
C ARG A 77 5.79 6.60 -2.09
N LEU A 78 5.33 6.82 -0.85
CA LEU A 78 4.89 5.76 0.06
C LEU A 78 3.40 5.88 0.40
N ALA A 79 2.73 4.74 0.51
CA ALA A 79 1.35 4.62 0.99
C ALA A 79 1.26 3.73 2.24
N ARG A 80 0.19 3.89 3.02
CA ARG A 80 -0.05 3.10 4.24
C ARG A 80 -1.43 2.44 4.26
N LEU A 81 -1.45 1.21 4.72
CA LEU A 81 -2.65 0.44 5.09
C LEU A 81 -2.54 -0.06 6.53
N VAL A 82 -3.65 -0.54 7.08
CA VAL A 82 -3.66 -1.28 8.35
C VAL A 82 -3.93 -2.76 8.06
N MET A 83 -3.04 -3.64 8.49
CA MET A 83 -3.23 -5.08 8.46
C MET A 83 -3.69 -5.55 9.83
N VAL A 84 -4.75 -6.35 9.89
CA VAL A 84 -5.25 -6.99 11.11
C VAL A 84 -5.12 -8.50 10.95
N GLU A 85 -4.32 -9.11 11.82
CA GLU A 85 -4.09 -10.55 11.82
C GLU A 85 -5.24 -11.31 12.51
N GLY A 86 -5.20 -12.64 12.41
CA GLY A 86 -6.27 -13.50 12.91
C GLY A 86 -6.47 -13.45 14.42
N ASP A 87 -5.48 -12.99 15.18
CA ASP A 87 -5.51 -12.76 16.63
C ASP A 87 -5.97 -11.34 17.01
N GLY A 88 -6.26 -10.49 16.02
CA GLY A 88 -6.66 -9.10 16.20
C GLY A 88 -5.51 -8.10 16.30
N LYS A 89 -4.25 -8.54 16.21
CA LYS A 89 -3.11 -7.61 16.20
C LYS A 89 -3.11 -6.76 14.95
N GLU A 90 -2.80 -5.48 15.14
CA GLU A 90 -2.74 -4.50 14.07
C GLU A 90 -1.32 -4.12 13.72
N PHE A 91 -1.07 -3.97 12.42
CA PHE A 91 0.20 -3.52 11.89
C PHE A 91 -0.04 -2.45 10.84
N TYR A 92 0.84 -1.45 10.78
CA TYR A 92 0.90 -0.57 9.64
C TYR A 92 1.72 -1.20 8.54
N ILE A 93 1.14 -1.28 7.35
CA ILE A 93 1.83 -1.76 6.15
C ILE A 93 2.13 -0.56 5.28
N ILE A 94 3.42 -0.28 5.11
CA ILE A 94 3.91 0.85 4.33
C ILE A 94 4.61 0.31 3.09
N PHE A 95 4.24 0.81 1.91
CA PHE A 95 4.70 0.26 0.63
C PHE A 95 4.85 1.35 -0.43
N SER A 96 5.61 1.05 -1.47
CA SER A 96 5.88 1.99 -2.55
C SER A 96 4.66 2.23 -3.45
N GLN A 97 4.50 3.48 -3.85
CA GLN A 97 3.57 3.96 -4.87
C GLN A 97 4.19 3.97 -6.27
N ILE A 98 5.48 3.63 -6.39
CA ILE A 98 6.19 3.61 -7.67
C ILE A 98 6.02 2.23 -8.32
N TYR A 99 5.42 2.18 -9.51
CA TYR A 99 5.24 0.92 -10.22
C TYR A 99 6.59 0.30 -10.58
N GLY A 100 6.74 -1.00 -10.31
CA GLY A 100 8.00 -1.74 -10.41
C GLY A 100 8.86 -1.71 -9.13
N GLU A 101 8.59 -0.79 -8.20
CA GLU A 101 9.38 -0.68 -6.98
C GLU A 101 8.89 -1.64 -5.88
N LYS A 102 9.69 -2.67 -5.64
CA LYS A 102 9.45 -3.68 -4.60
C LYS A 102 10.01 -3.24 -3.25
N CYS A 103 9.15 -2.64 -2.43
CA CYS A 103 9.47 -2.21 -1.07
C CYS A 103 8.22 -2.26 -0.19
N THR A 104 8.27 -3.03 0.90
CA THR A 104 7.19 -3.11 1.90
C THR A 104 7.76 -3.20 3.30
N PHE A 105 7.19 -2.44 4.23
CA PHE A 105 7.51 -2.44 5.66
C PHE A 105 6.26 -2.83 6.45
N LYS A 106 6.44 -3.73 7.43
CA LYS A 106 5.43 -4.07 8.44
C LYS A 106 5.87 -3.46 9.76
N LEU A 107 5.06 -2.54 10.29
CA LEU A 107 5.33 -1.85 11.54
C LEU A 107 4.29 -2.22 12.59
N GLU A 108 4.75 -2.41 13.82
CA GLU A 108 3.90 -2.41 15.01
C GLU A 108 4.17 -1.09 15.73
N GLU A 109 3.14 -0.26 15.87
CA GLU A 109 3.27 1.11 16.36
C GLU A 109 4.27 1.96 15.54
N LYS A 110 5.54 2.04 15.99
CA LYS A 110 6.64 2.77 15.35
C LYS A 110 7.88 1.90 15.14
N GLU A 111 7.78 0.60 15.40
CA GLU A 111 8.89 -0.33 15.26
C GLU A 111 8.73 -1.17 14.01
N VAL A 112 9.77 -1.22 13.18
CA VAL A 112 9.80 -2.07 11.99
C VAL A 112 9.98 -3.52 12.43
N LYS A 113 8.94 -4.34 12.24
CA LYS A 113 8.96 -5.77 12.58
C LYS A 113 9.42 -6.66 11.43
N ALA A 114 9.15 -6.25 10.19
CA ALA A 114 9.60 -6.96 9.01
C ALA A 114 9.72 -6.02 7.80
N THR A 115 10.60 -6.38 6.88
CA THR A 115 10.81 -5.68 5.61
C THR A 115 10.85 -6.68 4.46
N TYR A 116 10.43 -6.23 3.28
CA TYR A 116 10.37 -7.06 2.09
C TYR A 116 10.77 -6.24 0.85
N GLY A 117 11.44 -6.90 -0.11
CA GLY A 117 11.76 -6.32 -1.41
C GLY A 117 13.21 -5.85 -1.56
N GLU A 118 13.64 -5.70 -2.81
CA GLU A 118 15.02 -5.36 -3.19
C GLU A 118 15.32 -3.85 -3.14
N HIS A 119 14.27 -3.01 -3.14
CA HIS A 119 14.41 -1.55 -3.18
C HIS A 119 14.37 -0.89 -1.79
N LEU A 120 14.47 -1.67 -0.71
CA LEU A 120 14.45 -1.19 0.67
C LEU A 120 15.52 -0.11 0.94
N SER A 121 16.68 -0.21 0.30
CA SER A 121 17.80 0.73 0.45
C SER A 121 17.47 2.16 -0.01
N ARG A 122 16.38 2.35 -0.77
CA ARG A 122 15.90 3.69 -1.18
C ARG A 122 15.21 4.45 -0.04
N TYR A 123 14.85 3.78 1.06
CA TYR A 123 14.09 4.33 2.18
C TYR A 123 14.78 4.10 3.52
N THR A 124 16.10 4.25 3.55
CA THR A 124 16.95 4.01 4.73
C THR A 124 16.78 5.03 5.85
N ASP A 125 16.20 6.20 5.56
CA ASP A 125 15.89 7.19 6.58
C ASP A 125 14.68 6.73 7.40
N PRO A 126 14.81 6.39 8.70
CA PRO A 126 13.69 5.92 9.49
C PRO A 126 12.60 6.98 9.69
N GLU A 127 12.84 8.28 9.44
CA GLU A 127 11.84 9.28 9.81
C GLU A 127 10.55 9.24 8.98
N TRP A 128 10.52 8.55 7.82
CA TRP A 128 9.33 8.53 6.94
C TRP A 128 8.06 7.99 7.64
N PHE A 129 8.19 7.07 8.61
CA PHE A 129 7.01 6.52 9.29
C PHE A 129 6.36 7.49 10.28
N MET A 130 7.07 8.52 10.75
CA MET A 130 6.54 9.49 11.72
C MET A 130 5.48 10.44 11.13
N TRP A 131 5.31 10.44 9.81
CA TRP A 131 4.49 11.42 9.09
C TRP A 131 3.23 10.83 8.45
N PHE A 132 2.85 9.62 8.86
CA PHE A 132 1.61 8.96 8.45
C PHE A 132 0.50 9.06 9.51
#